data_AF-A0A3M6X225-F1
#
_entry.id   AF-A0A3M6X225-F1
#
_cell.length_a   1.000
_cell.length_b   1.000
_cell.length_c   1.000
_cell.angle_alpha   90.00
_cell.angle_beta   90.00
_cell.angle_gamma   90.00
#
_symmetry.space_group_name_H-M   'P 1'
#
loop_
_entity.id
_entity.type
_entity.pdbx_description
1 polymer ?
#
loop_
_entity_poly.entity_id
_entity_poly.type
_entity_poly.pdbx_seq_one_letter_code
_entity_poly.pdbx_strand_id
1 'polypeptide(L)'
;MDSQRHGPAGSLLAIWNACILLLSGVQALDFQFNQQEPLGEPLVSSFFGVPGTNATFDYVVVGGGTPGLAIAAGLAAANLSVAVIEAGGFYELDNSNLSVVPGYATYFTGSAPDNFQPLVDWGFATTEQQGALNRTFHYARGKTLGGSSARNYFLYHRPTVDSMQQWADLVGDQSWAWDNLLPYYKKSVHYTPFNESMYTNSSNPQDPKAFLPEGGPLEVSYSNAVDPFGTWIRRAFADVGLPQINGLSSGHLLGAAYAPFTVDPKTGYRSSSESAYLQSALNNHLGPIVYRSTLATEITFDGERATGVKALTAGTYGTPGKNYTLSARKGVILSAGTFQSPQLLMVSGIGNCTELADLGIDCKVNLPGVGQNMWE
;
A
#
# COMPACT_ATOMS: atom_id res chain seq x y z
N MET A 1 -29.04 81.92 10.17
CA MET A 1 -29.24 80.83 9.21
C MET A 1 -28.47 79.65 9.77
N ASP A 2 -29.07 78.98 10.75
CA ASP A 2 -29.80 77.71 10.58
C ASP A 2 -28.83 76.56 10.84
N SER A 3 -29.17 75.47 11.52
CA SER A 3 -30.18 75.16 12.53
C SER A 3 -29.68 73.86 13.19
N GLN A 4 -30.10 73.59 14.42
CA GLN A 4 -29.78 72.37 15.14
C GLN A 4 -30.32 71.10 14.45
N ARG A 5 -29.70 69.93 14.73
CA ARG A 5 -30.44 68.72 15.13
C ARG A 5 -29.54 67.68 15.82
N HIS A 6 -29.96 67.31 17.03
CA HIS A 6 -29.49 66.19 17.84
C HIS A 6 -30.10 64.84 17.39
N GLY A 7 -29.35 63.75 17.65
CA GLY A 7 -29.85 62.40 17.96
C GLY A 7 -29.55 61.30 16.92
N PRO A 8 -29.52 60.00 17.31
CA PRO A 8 -29.00 59.42 18.54
C PRO A 8 -27.99 58.27 18.29
N ALA A 9 -26.98 58.16 19.16
CA ALA A 9 -26.17 56.96 19.32
C ALA A 9 -26.99 55.92 20.11
N GLY A 10 -27.69 55.03 19.43
CA GLY A 10 -28.54 54.05 20.10
C GLY A 10 -29.31 53.16 19.13
N SER A 11 -28.59 52.30 18.39
CA SER A 11 -29.25 51.20 17.64
C SER A 11 -28.32 50.06 17.19
N LEU A 12 -26.99 50.19 17.29
CA LEU A 12 -26.08 49.11 16.86
C LEU A 12 -25.74 48.09 17.96
N LEU A 13 -25.90 48.42 19.24
CA LEU A 13 -25.63 47.48 20.34
C LEU A 13 -26.79 46.48 20.60
N ALA A 14 -28.01 46.78 20.14
CA ALA A 14 -29.17 45.92 20.37
C ALA A 14 -29.23 44.73 19.40
N ILE A 15 -28.65 44.86 18.20
CA ILE A 15 -28.65 43.79 17.18
C ILE A 15 -27.56 42.76 17.46
N TRP A 16 -26.46 43.15 18.13
CA TRP A 16 -25.39 42.23 18.52
C TRP A 16 -25.76 41.32 19.71
N ASN A 17 -26.55 41.83 20.66
CA ASN A 17 -26.99 41.02 21.81
C ASN A 17 -28.14 40.05 21.49
N ALA A 18 -28.92 40.29 20.43
CA ALA A 18 -29.97 39.35 19.99
C ALA A 18 -29.40 38.11 19.27
N CYS A 19 -28.23 38.22 18.62
CA CYS A 19 -27.58 37.08 17.97
C CYS A 19 -26.87 36.14 18.97
N ILE A 20 -26.39 36.66 20.10
CA ILE A 20 -25.70 35.86 21.12
C ILE A 20 -26.70 35.07 22.00
N LEU A 21 -27.92 35.58 22.18
CA LEU A 21 -28.98 34.90 22.95
C LEU A 21 -29.75 33.82 22.17
N LEU A 22 -29.52 33.67 20.85
CA LEU A 22 -30.02 32.55 20.05
C LEU A 22 -29.00 31.41 19.90
N LEU A 23 -27.75 31.61 20.36
CA LEU A 23 -26.68 30.60 20.31
C LEU A 23 -26.51 29.81 21.62
N SER A 24 -27.19 30.21 22.70
CA SER A 24 -27.18 29.50 23.99
C SER A 24 -28.24 28.39 24.09
N GLY A 25 -29.00 28.15 23.03
CA GLY A 25 -30.10 27.18 22.99
C GLY A 25 -29.93 26.03 21.99
N VAL A 26 -28.79 25.92 21.32
CA VAL A 26 -28.47 24.70 20.57
C VAL A 26 -27.98 23.68 21.58
N GLN A 27 -28.92 23.08 22.31
CA GLN A 27 -28.74 21.69 22.73
C GLN A 27 -28.20 20.97 21.51
N ALA A 28 -27.12 20.20 21.69
CA ALA A 28 -26.66 19.28 20.67
C ALA A 28 -27.89 18.53 20.16
N LEU A 29 -28.40 18.94 19.01
CA LEU A 29 -29.16 18.06 18.16
C LEU A 29 -28.09 17.04 17.80
N ASP A 30 -28.03 15.98 18.60
CA ASP A 30 -27.60 14.68 18.12
C ASP A 30 -28.48 14.47 16.89
N PHE A 31 -27.99 14.94 15.75
CA PHE A 31 -28.29 14.32 14.48
C PHE A 31 -27.72 12.92 14.65
N GLN A 32 -28.50 12.06 15.31
CA GLN A 32 -28.61 10.67 14.93
C GLN A 32 -29.01 10.73 13.46
N PHE A 33 -28.02 10.92 12.59
CA PHE A 33 -28.02 10.20 11.33
C PHE A 33 -28.27 8.78 11.77
N ASN A 34 -29.53 8.39 11.62
CA ASN A 34 -29.97 7.05 11.79
C ASN A 34 -28.93 6.24 11.01
N GLN A 35 -28.08 5.47 11.70
CA GLN A 35 -27.19 4.49 11.05
C GLN A 35 -28.02 3.32 10.50
N GLN A 36 -29.26 3.59 10.11
CA GLN A 36 -30.09 2.75 9.29
C GLN A 36 -29.98 3.31 7.89
N GLU A 37 -29.00 2.76 7.17
CA GLU A 37 -28.83 2.86 5.73
C GLU A 37 -30.20 2.77 5.03
N PRO A 38 -30.60 3.73 4.19
CA PRO A 38 -31.86 3.68 3.44
C PRO A 38 -31.99 2.44 2.52
N LEU A 39 -30.87 1.75 2.26
CA LEU A 39 -30.77 0.60 1.37
C LEU A 39 -30.07 -0.62 1.98
N GLY A 40 -29.73 -0.59 3.28
CA GLY A 40 -29.11 -1.72 3.99
C GLY A 40 -27.62 -1.97 3.74
N GLU A 41 -26.99 -1.30 2.76
CA GLU A 41 -25.56 -1.43 2.46
C GLU A 41 -24.75 -0.24 3.00
N PRO A 42 -23.57 -0.45 3.62
CA PRO A 42 -22.71 0.64 4.09
C PRO A 42 -22.32 1.60 2.98
N LEU A 43 -22.43 2.92 3.24
CA LEU A 43 -21.83 3.92 2.38
C LEU A 43 -20.32 3.65 2.18
N VAL A 44 -19.82 3.81 0.96
CA VAL A 44 -18.37 3.66 0.66
C VAL A 44 -17.51 4.53 1.57
N SER A 45 -18.00 5.72 1.93
CA SER A 45 -17.33 6.63 2.87
C SER A 45 -17.10 6.04 4.26
N SER A 46 -17.88 5.04 4.67
CA SER A 46 -17.77 4.37 5.98
C SER A 46 -16.48 3.57 6.14
N PHE A 47 -15.78 3.29 5.03
CA PHE A 47 -14.47 2.63 5.04
C PHE A 47 -13.29 3.60 5.14
N PHE A 48 -13.55 4.90 5.34
CA PHE A 48 -12.50 5.90 5.53
C PHE A 48 -12.59 6.49 6.93
N GLY A 49 -11.47 6.48 7.64
CA GLY A 49 -11.38 7.01 8.98
C GLY A 49 -11.42 8.54 8.98
N VAL A 50 -11.88 9.15 10.08
CA VAL A 50 -11.82 10.61 10.28
C VAL A 50 -10.42 10.97 10.76
N PRO A 51 -9.54 11.56 9.91
CA PRO A 51 -8.15 11.81 10.30
C PRO A 51 -8.07 12.88 11.40
N GLY A 52 -7.15 12.70 12.34
CA GLY A 52 -6.99 13.64 13.45
C GLY A 52 -7.95 13.40 14.63
N THR A 53 -8.69 12.29 14.63
CA THR A 53 -9.52 11.84 15.75
C THR A 53 -9.02 10.49 16.23
N ASN A 54 -8.84 10.32 17.55
CA ASN A 54 -8.42 9.06 18.12
C ASN A 54 -9.49 7.98 17.92
N ALA A 55 -9.06 6.75 17.63
CA ALA A 55 -9.96 5.60 17.45
C ALA A 55 -9.27 4.30 17.89
N THR A 56 -10.05 3.24 18.11
CA THR A 56 -9.54 1.94 18.59
C THR A 56 -10.03 0.79 17.71
N PHE A 57 -9.09 -0.06 17.31
CA PHE A 57 -9.30 -1.20 16.42
C PHE A 57 -8.77 -2.49 17.05
N ASP A 58 -9.10 -3.66 16.47
CA ASP A 58 -8.45 -4.91 16.83
C ASP A 58 -7.02 -4.91 16.33
N TYR A 59 -6.84 -4.53 15.06
CA TYR A 59 -5.53 -4.39 14.45
C TYR A 59 -5.35 -3.02 13.81
N VAL A 60 -4.13 -2.51 13.90
CA VAL A 60 -3.68 -1.35 13.12
C VAL A 60 -2.58 -1.83 12.18
N VAL A 61 -2.82 -1.73 10.87
CA VAL A 61 -1.87 -2.05 9.82
C VAL A 61 -1.20 -0.76 9.36
N VAL A 62 0.12 -0.70 9.43
CA VAL A 62 0.90 0.46 9.01
C VAL A 62 1.47 0.21 7.62
N GLY A 63 1.05 1.01 6.65
CA GLY A 63 1.37 0.88 5.23
C GLY A 63 0.28 0.14 4.48
N GLY A 64 -0.41 0.86 3.59
CA GLY A 64 -1.39 0.31 2.65
C GLY A 64 -0.73 -0.27 1.40
N GLY A 65 0.44 -0.90 1.56
CA GLY A 65 1.22 -1.48 0.46
C GLY A 65 0.76 -2.88 0.05
N THR A 66 1.60 -3.56 -0.74
CA THR A 66 1.32 -4.89 -1.32
C THR A 66 0.91 -5.96 -0.29
N PRO A 67 1.63 -6.16 0.84
CA PRO A 67 1.16 -7.08 1.86
C PRO A 67 0.08 -6.46 2.77
N GLY A 68 0.16 -5.16 3.04
CA GLY A 68 -0.67 -4.49 4.04
C GLY A 68 -2.16 -4.54 3.72
N LEU A 69 -2.55 -4.24 2.48
CA LEU A 69 -3.97 -4.29 2.08
C LEU A 69 -4.50 -5.72 1.98
N ALA A 70 -3.68 -6.69 1.55
CA ALA A 70 -4.07 -8.09 1.54
C ALA A 70 -4.34 -8.62 2.96
N ILE A 71 -3.46 -8.29 3.92
CA ILE A 71 -3.64 -8.63 5.33
C ILE A 71 -4.88 -7.93 5.90
N ALA A 72 -5.03 -6.62 5.66
CA ALA A 72 -6.16 -5.85 6.20
C ALA A 72 -7.51 -6.36 5.68
N ALA A 73 -7.62 -6.64 4.38
CA ALA A 73 -8.82 -7.22 3.79
C ALA A 73 -9.13 -8.61 4.36
N GLY A 74 -8.11 -9.47 4.53
CA GLY A 74 -8.29 -10.80 5.11
C GLY A 74 -8.76 -10.75 6.58
N LEU A 75 -8.20 -9.84 7.38
CA LEU A 75 -8.62 -9.62 8.77
C LEU A 75 -10.04 -9.04 8.85
N ALA A 76 -10.38 -8.07 8.00
CA ALA A 76 -11.71 -7.48 7.95
C ALA A 76 -12.78 -8.52 7.52
N ALA A 77 -12.48 -9.37 6.54
CA ALA A 77 -13.35 -10.49 6.14
C ALA A 77 -13.55 -11.53 7.26
N ALA A 78 -12.64 -11.59 8.24
CA ALA A 78 -12.79 -12.39 9.46
C ALA A 78 -13.56 -11.65 10.58
N ASN A 79 -14.28 -10.57 10.24
CA ASN A 79 -15.08 -9.76 11.15
C ASN A 79 -14.27 -9.10 12.29
N LEU A 80 -13.02 -8.71 11.99
CA LEU A 80 -12.16 -7.95 12.89
C LEU A 80 -12.17 -6.47 12.48
N SER A 81 -12.19 -5.55 13.44
CA SER A 81 -12.11 -4.13 13.10
C SER A 81 -10.64 -3.76 12.82
N VAL A 82 -10.32 -3.31 11.61
CA VAL A 82 -8.94 -3.03 11.18
C VAL A 82 -8.82 -1.58 10.73
N ALA A 83 -7.76 -0.90 11.17
CA ALA A 83 -7.32 0.36 10.58
C ALA A 83 -6.12 0.15 9.66
N VAL A 84 -6.08 0.85 8.53
CA VAL A 84 -4.90 0.95 7.66
C VAL A 84 -4.42 2.39 7.65
N ILE A 85 -3.16 2.63 8.03
CA ILE A 85 -2.51 3.94 7.92
C ILE A 85 -1.68 3.94 6.63
N GLU A 86 -1.96 4.86 5.70
CA GLU A 86 -1.20 5.03 4.46
C GLU A 86 -0.83 6.49 4.25
N ALA A 87 0.46 6.75 3.98
CA ALA A 87 0.98 8.10 3.82
C ALA A 87 0.58 8.74 2.49
N GLY A 88 0.36 7.93 1.46
CA GLY A 88 -0.16 8.38 0.16
C GLY A 88 -1.68 8.38 0.07
N GLY A 89 -2.18 8.74 -1.13
CA GLY A 89 -3.59 8.63 -1.50
C GLY A 89 -3.84 7.50 -2.50
N PHE A 90 -4.82 7.71 -3.38
CA PHE A 90 -5.18 6.79 -4.45
C PHE A 90 -4.39 7.14 -5.71
N TYR A 91 -3.64 6.18 -6.27
CA TYR A 91 -2.72 6.45 -7.37
C TYR A 91 -3.45 6.94 -8.62
N GLU A 92 -4.64 6.43 -8.89
CA GLU A 92 -5.49 6.81 -10.00
C GLU A 92 -6.00 8.26 -9.90
N LEU A 93 -6.10 8.80 -8.68
CA LEU A 93 -6.45 10.21 -8.44
C LEU A 93 -5.20 11.09 -8.43
N ASP A 94 -4.13 10.62 -7.78
CA ASP A 94 -2.93 11.43 -7.50
C ASP A 94 -1.96 11.46 -8.70
N ASN A 95 -1.96 10.45 -9.58
CA ASN A 95 -1.06 10.34 -10.73
C ASN A 95 -1.80 10.00 -12.05
N SER A 96 -3.13 9.98 -12.04
CA SER A 96 -3.96 9.79 -13.24
C SER A 96 -3.57 8.53 -14.04
N ASN A 97 -3.80 8.55 -15.35
CA ASN A 97 -3.56 7.43 -16.26
C ASN A 97 -2.13 6.88 -16.19
N LEU A 98 -1.13 7.69 -15.79
CA LEU A 98 0.27 7.26 -15.65
C LEU A 98 0.47 6.10 -14.65
N SER A 99 -0.49 5.90 -13.76
CA SER A 99 -0.44 4.87 -12.73
C SER A 99 -1.39 3.68 -12.99
N VAL A 100 -2.38 3.87 -13.86
CA VAL A 100 -3.41 2.86 -14.18
C VAL A 100 -3.10 2.10 -15.47
N VAL A 101 -2.59 2.79 -16.49
CA VAL A 101 -2.38 2.25 -17.83
C VAL A 101 -1.00 1.57 -17.91
N PRO A 102 -0.91 0.25 -18.21
CA PRO A 102 0.36 -0.47 -18.22
C PRO A 102 1.44 0.12 -19.15
N GLY A 103 1.04 0.68 -20.29
CA GLY A 103 1.98 1.32 -21.23
C GLY A 103 2.75 2.52 -20.66
N TYR A 104 2.33 3.08 -19.52
CA TYR A 104 3.01 4.20 -18.87
C TYR A 104 3.93 3.77 -17.71
N ALA A 105 4.17 2.47 -17.51
CA ALA A 105 5.05 1.96 -16.45
C ALA A 105 6.47 2.53 -16.50
N THR A 106 6.93 3.01 -17.67
CA THR A 106 8.29 3.51 -17.90
C THR A 106 8.49 4.96 -17.49
N TYR A 107 7.44 5.67 -17.06
CA TYR A 107 7.56 7.04 -16.59
C TYR A 107 8.07 7.07 -15.14
N PHE A 108 9.04 7.94 -14.87
CA PHE A 108 9.64 8.12 -13.54
C PHE A 108 10.31 6.86 -12.98
N THR A 109 10.98 6.09 -13.84
CA THR A 109 11.71 4.86 -13.50
C THR A 109 13.22 4.98 -13.74
N GLY A 110 13.70 6.19 -14.04
CA GLY A 110 15.11 6.45 -14.27
C GLY A 110 15.91 6.34 -12.97
N SER A 111 17.18 5.97 -13.12
CA SER A 111 18.11 5.83 -11.99
C SER A 111 18.56 7.16 -11.37
N ALA A 112 18.31 8.30 -12.02
CA ALA A 112 18.71 9.61 -11.52
C ALA A 112 17.89 9.98 -10.26
N PRO A 113 18.50 10.55 -9.21
CA PRO A 113 17.83 10.83 -7.93
C PRO A 113 16.58 11.72 -8.01
N ASP A 114 16.50 12.57 -9.03
CA ASP A 114 15.38 13.48 -9.28
C ASP A 114 14.30 12.89 -10.20
N ASN A 115 14.49 11.65 -10.69
CA ASN A 115 13.57 10.98 -11.59
C ASN A 115 12.47 10.21 -10.84
N PHE A 116 11.64 10.92 -10.08
CA PHE A 116 10.53 10.34 -9.33
C PHE A 116 9.25 11.17 -9.47
N GLN A 117 8.09 10.55 -9.23
CA GLN A 117 6.80 11.23 -9.21
C GLN A 117 6.41 11.53 -7.76
N PRO A 118 6.54 12.77 -7.25
CA PRO A 118 6.39 13.10 -5.84
C PRO A 118 5.00 12.78 -5.24
N LEU A 119 3.97 12.66 -6.06
CA LEU A 119 2.61 12.36 -5.58
C LEU A 119 2.42 10.89 -5.20
N VAL A 120 3.18 9.96 -5.79
CA VAL A 120 3.01 8.51 -5.58
C VAL A 120 4.33 7.78 -5.30
N ASP A 121 5.45 8.49 -5.24
CA ASP A 121 6.77 7.95 -4.90
C ASP A 121 7.31 8.63 -3.63
N TRP A 122 8.08 7.88 -2.84
CA TRP A 122 8.83 8.43 -1.70
C TRP A 122 10.05 9.25 -2.15
N GLY A 123 10.58 8.99 -3.34
CA GLY A 123 11.74 9.71 -3.87
C GLY A 123 13.02 9.42 -3.09
N PHE A 124 13.17 8.19 -2.59
CA PHE A 124 14.40 7.80 -1.89
C PHE A 124 15.56 7.76 -2.85
N ALA A 125 16.72 8.19 -2.38
CA ALA A 125 17.99 8.03 -3.07
C ALA A 125 18.98 7.32 -2.15
N THR A 126 19.83 6.48 -2.73
CA THR A 126 20.94 5.87 -2.00
C THR A 126 21.94 6.95 -1.56
N THR A 127 22.81 6.63 -0.61
CA THR A 127 24.09 7.34 -0.51
C THR A 127 24.97 7.01 -1.72
N GLU A 128 26.13 7.65 -1.86
CA GLU A 128 27.12 7.29 -2.90
C GLU A 128 27.52 5.81 -2.78
N GLN A 129 27.42 5.08 -3.88
CA GLN A 129 27.71 3.65 -3.92
C GLN A 129 29.12 3.41 -4.48
N GLN A 130 30.06 3.00 -3.63
CA GLN A 130 31.44 2.73 -4.05
C GLN A 130 31.53 1.68 -5.16
N GLY A 131 30.71 0.62 -5.07
CA GLY A 131 30.60 -0.42 -6.10
C GLY A 131 30.02 0.05 -7.43
N ALA A 132 29.55 1.29 -7.51
CA ALA A 132 28.94 1.88 -8.71
C ALA A 132 29.54 3.25 -9.05
N LEU A 133 30.87 3.40 -8.89
CA LEU A 133 31.61 4.62 -9.21
C LEU A 133 31.09 5.86 -8.46
N ASN A 134 30.75 5.69 -7.17
CA ASN A 134 30.20 6.73 -6.29
C ASN A 134 28.92 7.39 -6.81
N ARG A 135 28.16 6.68 -7.66
CA ARG A 135 26.86 7.16 -8.10
C ARG A 135 25.83 7.06 -6.99
N THR A 136 24.88 7.98 -7.02
CA THR A 136 23.66 7.96 -6.22
C THR A 136 22.48 7.56 -7.11
N PHE A 137 21.64 6.66 -6.61
CA PHE A 137 20.55 6.06 -7.37
C PHE A 137 19.20 6.37 -6.73
N HIS A 138 18.22 6.75 -7.54
CA HIS A 138 16.82 6.74 -7.13
C HIS A 138 16.37 5.30 -6.86
N TYR A 139 15.66 5.12 -5.75
CA TYR A 139 15.07 3.88 -5.30
C TYR A 139 13.56 4.02 -5.24
N ALA A 140 12.90 3.63 -6.33
CA ALA A 140 11.46 3.81 -6.48
C ALA A 140 10.68 3.06 -5.38
N ARG A 141 9.90 3.78 -4.59
CA ARG A 141 9.03 3.20 -3.57
C ARG A 141 7.66 3.86 -3.59
N GLY A 142 6.62 3.06 -3.76
CA GLY A 142 5.25 3.57 -3.83
C GLY A 142 4.81 4.20 -2.51
N LYS A 143 4.34 5.44 -2.59
CA LYS A 143 3.69 6.22 -1.54
C LYS A 143 2.23 6.46 -1.93
N THR A 144 1.43 5.40 -1.86
CA THR A 144 0.03 5.35 -2.30
C THR A 144 -0.59 4.05 -1.81
N LEU A 145 -1.92 3.97 -1.74
CA LEU A 145 -2.62 2.70 -1.56
C LEU A 145 -2.21 1.74 -2.69
N GLY A 146 -1.83 0.52 -2.32
CA GLY A 146 -1.19 -0.46 -3.19
C GLY A 146 0.34 -0.44 -3.13
N GLY A 147 0.94 0.62 -2.59
CA GLY A 147 2.39 0.79 -2.45
C GLY A 147 3.12 0.57 -3.77
N SER A 148 4.23 -0.17 -3.75
CA SER A 148 5.00 -0.44 -4.97
C SER A 148 4.24 -1.28 -6.01
N SER A 149 3.18 -2.03 -5.65
CA SER A 149 2.34 -2.70 -6.67
C SER A 149 1.53 -1.72 -7.53
N ALA A 150 1.34 -0.48 -7.07
CA ALA A 150 0.74 0.61 -7.83
C ALA A 150 1.74 1.31 -8.79
N ARG A 151 3.04 0.98 -8.71
CA ARG A 151 4.12 1.58 -9.54
C ARG A 151 4.98 0.56 -10.29
N ASN A 152 4.91 -0.73 -9.96
CA ASN A 152 5.78 -1.75 -10.54
C ASN A 152 5.58 -1.93 -12.06
N TYR A 153 6.44 -2.75 -12.66
CA TYR A 153 6.38 -3.20 -14.05
C TYR A 153 5.43 -4.40 -14.29
N PHE A 154 4.48 -4.64 -13.39
CA PHE A 154 3.41 -5.63 -13.52
C PHE A 154 3.85 -7.10 -13.59
N LEU A 155 5.12 -7.40 -13.86
CA LEU A 155 5.60 -8.77 -14.08
C LEU A 155 5.27 -9.65 -12.89
N TYR A 156 4.62 -10.79 -13.15
CA TYR A 156 4.29 -11.78 -12.14
C TYR A 156 5.10 -13.05 -12.34
N HIS A 157 5.82 -13.45 -11.30
CA HIS A 157 6.46 -14.76 -11.19
C HIS A 157 6.53 -15.16 -9.71
N ARG A 158 6.91 -16.41 -9.45
CA ARG A 158 7.10 -16.94 -8.09
C ARG A 158 8.58 -17.23 -7.82
N PRO A 159 9.02 -17.29 -6.57
CA PRO A 159 10.39 -17.73 -6.25
C PRO A 159 10.64 -19.16 -6.70
N THR A 160 11.89 -19.60 -6.68
CA THR A 160 12.23 -21.00 -6.94
C THR A 160 12.00 -21.87 -5.71
N VAL A 161 11.83 -23.18 -5.91
CA VAL A 161 11.76 -24.16 -4.81
C VAL A 161 12.99 -24.04 -3.91
N ASP A 162 14.17 -23.93 -4.50
CA ASP A 162 15.45 -23.87 -3.79
C ASP A 162 15.60 -22.58 -2.96
N SER A 163 15.17 -21.42 -3.48
CA SER A 163 15.21 -20.17 -2.72
C SER A 163 14.27 -20.20 -1.50
N MET A 164 13.10 -20.83 -1.63
CA MET A 164 12.18 -20.99 -0.51
C MET A 164 12.71 -21.98 0.52
N GLN A 165 13.34 -23.08 0.08
CA GLN A 165 14.00 -24.02 0.99
C GLN A 165 15.17 -23.36 1.72
N GLN A 166 16.01 -22.60 1.01
CA GLN A 166 17.10 -21.85 1.63
C GLN A 166 16.57 -20.90 2.70
N TRP A 167 15.45 -20.21 2.44
CA TRP A 167 14.85 -19.34 3.44
C TRP A 167 14.36 -20.14 4.66
N ALA A 168 13.62 -21.23 4.45
CA ALA A 168 13.14 -22.11 5.51
C ALA A 168 14.28 -22.64 6.39
N ASP A 169 15.40 -23.03 5.79
CA ASP A 169 16.58 -23.52 6.52
C ASP A 169 17.27 -22.41 7.31
N LEU A 170 17.39 -21.20 6.74
CA LEU A 170 17.99 -20.04 7.40
C LEU A 170 17.19 -19.59 8.64
N VAL A 171 15.86 -19.62 8.56
CA VAL A 171 15.00 -19.22 9.69
C VAL A 171 14.68 -20.38 10.64
N GLY A 172 14.99 -21.62 10.25
CA GLY A 172 14.67 -22.82 11.02
C GLY A 172 13.17 -23.14 11.06
N ASP A 173 12.40 -22.73 10.05
CA ASP A 173 10.95 -22.92 9.98
C ASP A 173 10.52 -23.39 8.58
N GLN A 174 10.10 -24.66 8.50
CA GLN A 174 9.67 -25.30 7.27
C GLN A 174 8.30 -24.81 6.77
N SER A 175 7.57 -24.00 7.54
CA SER A 175 6.37 -23.33 7.03
C SER A 175 6.67 -22.44 5.81
N TRP A 176 7.91 -22.00 5.66
CA TRP A 176 8.41 -21.23 4.51
C TRP A 176 8.86 -22.08 3.31
N ALA A 177 8.84 -23.41 3.42
CA ALA A 177 9.17 -24.26 2.28
C ALA A 177 8.12 -24.14 1.16
N TRP A 178 8.54 -24.36 -0.08
CA TRP A 178 7.73 -24.16 -1.29
C TRP A 178 6.34 -24.80 -1.20
N ASP A 179 6.26 -26.09 -0.84
CA ASP A 179 4.99 -26.83 -0.79
C ASP A 179 4.00 -26.26 0.25
N ASN A 180 4.52 -25.68 1.34
CA ASN A 180 3.71 -25.08 2.39
C ASN A 180 3.22 -23.67 2.02
N LEU A 181 3.97 -22.93 1.20
CA LEU A 181 3.59 -21.60 0.73
C LEU A 181 2.81 -21.59 -0.59
N LEU A 182 2.98 -22.62 -1.42
CA LEU A 182 2.29 -22.75 -2.70
C LEU A 182 0.76 -22.55 -2.59
N PRO A 183 0.05 -23.10 -1.58
CA PRO A 183 -1.38 -22.83 -1.40
C PRO A 183 -1.71 -21.33 -1.29
N TYR A 184 -0.87 -20.53 -0.62
CA TYR A 184 -1.07 -19.08 -0.48
C TYR A 184 -0.77 -18.35 -1.79
N TYR A 185 0.28 -18.74 -2.50
CA TYR A 185 0.57 -18.23 -3.85
C TYR A 185 -0.57 -18.49 -4.83
N LYS A 186 -1.22 -19.66 -4.75
CA LYS A 186 -2.37 -19.95 -5.60
C LYS A 186 -3.64 -19.21 -5.14
N LYS A 187 -3.87 -19.09 -3.84
CA LYS A 187 -5.05 -18.41 -3.25
C LYS A 187 -5.09 -16.91 -3.58
N SER A 188 -3.93 -16.28 -3.77
CA SER A 188 -3.84 -14.82 -3.96
C SER A 188 -4.24 -14.34 -5.37
N VAL A 189 -4.20 -15.21 -6.38
CA VAL A 189 -4.22 -14.82 -7.80
C VAL A 189 -5.40 -15.45 -8.54
N HIS A 190 -6.15 -14.64 -9.29
CA HIS A 190 -7.00 -15.09 -10.38
C HIS A 190 -6.21 -15.05 -11.69
N TYR A 191 -5.97 -16.22 -12.29
CA TYR A 191 -5.19 -16.34 -13.51
C TYR A 191 -6.10 -16.44 -14.73
N THR A 192 -5.93 -15.52 -15.68
CA THR A 192 -6.62 -15.55 -16.97
C THR A 192 -5.63 -15.91 -18.09
N PRO A 193 -5.82 -17.05 -18.77
CA PRO A 193 -5.02 -17.41 -19.94
C PRO A 193 -5.12 -16.38 -21.06
N PHE A 194 -4.07 -16.27 -21.89
CA PHE A 194 -4.11 -15.41 -23.06
C PHE A 194 -5.10 -15.91 -24.12
N ASN A 195 -5.59 -14.99 -24.96
CA ASN A 195 -6.37 -15.36 -26.13
C ASN A 195 -5.42 -15.83 -27.26
N GLU A 196 -5.45 -17.11 -27.59
CA GLU A 196 -4.58 -17.70 -28.63
C GLU A 196 -4.69 -17.01 -29.99
N SER A 197 -5.86 -16.48 -30.33
CA SER A 197 -6.06 -15.76 -31.60
C SER A 197 -5.26 -14.44 -31.68
N MET A 198 -4.87 -13.86 -30.55
CA MET A 198 -4.03 -12.65 -30.51
C MET A 198 -2.53 -12.98 -30.63
N TYR A 199 -2.14 -14.23 -30.40
CA TYR A 199 -0.75 -14.69 -30.35
C TYR A 199 -0.36 -15.44 -31.64
N THR A 200 -0.76 -14.92 -32.80
CA THR A 200 -0.39 -15.51 -34.09
C THR A 200 1.14 -15.58 -34.24
N ASN A 201 1.68 -16.75 -34.59
CA ASN A 201 3.12 -17.02 -34.73
C ASN A 201 3.97 -16.86 -33.44
N SER A 202 3.34 -16.83 -32.27
CA SER A 202 4.04 -16.87 -30.98
C SER A 202 3.61 -18.10 -30.19
N SER A 203 4.56 -18.99 -29.88
CA SER A 203 4.31 -20.12 -28.98
C SER A 203 4.58 -19.67 -27.55
N ASN A 204 3.52 -19.61 -26.74
CA ASN A 204 3.59 -19.24 -25.33
C ASN A 204 3.08 -20.38 -24.42
N PRO A 205 3.86 -21.46 -24.20
CA PRO A 205 3.50 -22.55 -23.30
C PRO A 205 3.24 -22.03 -21.89
N GLN A 206 2.15 -22.53 -21.31
CA GLN A 206 1.66 -22.12 -20.00
C GLN A 206 1.58 -23.31 -19.05
N ASP A 207 1.52 -22.99 -17.76
CA ASP A 207 1.10 -23.94 -16.73
C ASP A 207 -0.09 -23.41 -15.92
N PRO A 208 -1.32 -23.52 -16.45
CA PRO A 208 -2.52 -23.12 -15.70
C PRO A 208 -2.68 -23.89 -14.37
N LYS A 209 -2.10 -25.09 -14.24
CA LYS A 209 -2.17 -25.89 -13.00
C LYS A 209 -1.34 -25.28 -11.87
N ALA A 210 -0.46 -24.33 -12.19
CA ALA A 210 0.23 -23.52 -11.20
C ALA A 210 -0.75 -22.58 -10.45
N PHE A 211 -2.01 -22.44 -10.88
CA PHE A 211 -3.00 -21.56 -10.26
C PHE A 211 -4.24 -22.35 -9.78
N LEU A 212 -5.07 -21.71 -8.95
CA LEU A 212 -6.38 -22.25 -8.57
C LEU A 212 -7.45 -21.70 -9.55
N PRO A 213 -8.41 -22.52 -10.01
CA PRO A 213 -9.49 -22.05 -10.87
C PRO A 213 -10.35 -20.93 -10.26
N GLU A 214 -10.62 -21.02 -8.96
CA GLU A 214 -11.41 -20.04 -8.21
C GLU A 214 -10.63 -18.74 -8.00
N GLY A 215 -9.30 -18.87 -7.86
CA GLY A 215 -8.36 -17.76 -7.73
C GLY A 215 -8.54 -16.89 -6.49
N GLY A 216 -7.86 -15.75 -6.51
CA GLY A 216 -7.96 -14.67 -5.53
C GLY A 216 -8.16 -13.32 -6.22
N PRO A 217 -8.25 -12.21 -5.48
CA PRO A 217 -8.66 -10.94 -6.07
C PRO A 217 -7.59 -10.29 -6.97
N LEU A 218 -6.33 -10.76 -6.95
CA LEU A 218 -5.27 -10.23 -7.81
C LEU A 218 -5.39 -10.82 -9.21
N GLU A 219 -5.67 -9.97 -10.20
CA GLU A 219 -5.75 -10.39 -11.59
C GLU A 219 -4.34 -10.57 -12.17
N VAL A 220 -4.09 -11.74 -12.72
CA VAL A 220 -2.86 -12.07 -13.46
C VAL A 220 -3.26 -12.59 -14.82
N SER A 221 -2.84 -11.88 -15.86
CA SER A 221 -3.19 -12.19 -17.24
C SER A 221 -2.00 -11.92 -18.15
N TYR A 222 -2.21 -12.10 -19.46
CA TYR A 222 -1.22 -11.77 -20.46
C TYR A 222 -1.59 -10.48 -21.18
N SER A 223 -0.57 -9.79 -21.69
CA SER A 223 -0.76 -8.62 -22.54
C SER A 223 -1.66 -8.97 -23.74
N ASN A 224 -2.54 -8.03 -24.11
CA ASN A 224 -3.33 -8.12 -25.34
C ASN A 224 -2.51 -7.85 -26.61
N ALA A 225 -1.21 -7.58 -26.47
CA ALA A 225 -0.26 -7.40 -27.54
C ALA A 225 0.98 -8.28 -27.33
N VAL A 226 1.45 -8.90 -28.40
CA VAL A 226 2.67 -9.71 -28.41
C VAL A 226 3.79 -8.91 -29.05
N ASP A 227 4.87 -8.69 -28.30
CA ASP A 227 6.05 -8.08 -28.86
C ASP A 227 6.80 -9.11 -29.75
N PRO A 228 7.07 -8.80 -31.04
CA PRO A 228 7.81 -9.69 -31.92
C PRO A 228 9.22 -10.02 -31.40
N PHE A 229 9.84 -9.15 -30.60
CA PHE A 229 11.12 -9.41 -29.93
C PHE A 229 11.05 -10.70 -29.10
N GLY A 230 9.99 -10.90 -28.32
CA GLY A 230 9.82 -12.10 -27.50
C GLY A 230 9.84 -13.39 -28.32
N THR A 231 9.23 -13.36 -29.51
CA THR A 231 9.18 -14.51 -30.43
C THR A 231 10.56 -14.90 -30.94
N TRP A 232 11.41 -13.91 -31.23
CA TRP A 232 12.74 -14.13 -31.79
C TRP A 232 13.81 -14.39 -30.72
N ILE A 233 13.81 -13.63 -29.62
CA ILE A 233 14.82 -13.76 -28.56
C ILE A 233 14.79 -15.14 -27.90
N ARG A 234 13.61 -15.78 -27.84
CA ARG A 234 13.47 -17.15 -27.36
C ARG A 234 14.35 -18.15 -28.12
N ARG A 235 14.52 -17.97 -29.43
CA ARG A 235 15.38 -18.87 -30.23
C ARG A 235 16.84 -18.71 -29.82
N ALA A 236 17.28 -17.47 -29.63
CA ALA A 236 18.62 -17.18 -29.15
C ALA A 236 18.87 -17.77 -27.74
N PHE A 237 17.88 -17.71 -26.84
CA PHE A 237 17.97 -18.38 -25.54
C PHE A 237 18.14 -19.90 -25.67
N ALA A 238 17.36 -20.54 -26.55
CA ALA A 238 17.51 -21.98 -26.79
C ALA A 238 18.91 -22.34 -27.32
N ASP A 239 19.47 -21.54 -28.22
CA ASP A 239 20.81 -21.75 -28.80
C ASP A 239 21.94 -21.65 -27.75
N VAL A 240 21.73 -20.90 -26.65
CA VAL A 240 22.68 -20.80 -25.53
C VAL A 240 22.35 -21.73 -24.37
N GLY A 241 21.45 -22.70 -24.57
CA GLY A 241 21.12 -23.72 -23.57
C GLY A 241 20.06 -23.29 -22.55
N LEU A 242 19.27 -22.26 -22.83
CA LEU A 242 18.11 -21.84 -22.04
C LEU A 242 16.81 -22.24 -22.77
N PRO A 243 16.32 -23.48 -22.55
CA PRO A 243 15.14 -23.97 -23.26
C PRO A 243 13.88 -23.20 -22.84
N GLN A 244 12.84 -23.30 -23.68
CA GLN A 244 11.53 -22.77 -23.31
C GLN A 244 10.90 -23.60 -22.20
N ILE A 245 10.36 -22.93 -21.17
CA ILE A 245 9.64 -23.54 -20.05
C ILE A 245 8.18 -23.10 -20.02
N ASN A 246 7.35 -23.82 -19.26
CA ASN A 246 5.91 -23.56 -19.14
C ASN A 246 5.66 -22.47 -18.07
N GLY A 247 5.79 -21.22 -18.46
CA GLY A 247 5.58 -20.06 -17.58
C GLY A 247 6.62 -19.91 -16.46
N LEU A 248 6.35 -18.99 -15.53
CA LEU A 248 7.29 -18.58 -14.47
C LEU A 248 6.72 -18.76 -13.04
N SER A 249 5.78 -19.69 -12.86
CA SER A 249 5.04 -19.86 -11.60
C SER A 249 5.12 -21.27 -11.00
N SER A 250 5.91 -22.16 -11.60
CA SER A 250 6.09 -23.55 -11.18
C SER A 250 7.11 -23.76 -10.07
N GLY A 251 7.97 -22.76 -9.80
CA GLY A 251 9.12 -22.87 -8.89
C GLY A 251 10.40 -23.40 -9.55
N HIS A 252 10.34 -23.83 -10.81
CA HIS A 252 11.50 -24.26 -11.59
C HIS A 252 11.70 -23.31 -12.79
N LEU A 253 12.64 -22.37 -12.64
CA LEU A 253 12.77 -21.21 -13.54
C LEU A 253 14.03 -21.24 -14.43
N LEU A 254 14.72 -22.39 -14.53
CA LEU A 254 15.86 -22.54 -15.44
C LEU A 254 15.39 -22.68 -16.89
N GLY A 255 15.27 -21.55 -17.58
CA GLY A 255 14.86 -21.48 -18.99
C GLY A 255 14.31 -20.11 -19.36
N ALA A 256 13.52 -20.07 -20.44
CA ALA A 256 12.86 -18.86 -20.93
C ALA A 256 11.35 -19.06 -21.09
N ALA A 257 10.56 -18.08 -20.66
CA ALA A 257 9.11 -18.06 -20.85
C ALA A 257 8.59 -16.63 -20.97
N TYR A 258 7.39 -16.46 -21.53
CA TYR A 258 6.68 -15.20 -21.38
C TYR A 258 6.18 -15.08 -19.95
N ALA A 259 6.39 -13.91 -19.36
CA ALA A 259 5.84 -13.62 -18.04
C ALA A 259 4.39 -13.13 -18.18
N PRO A 260 3.47 -13.59 -17.32
CA PRO A 260 2.20 -12.91 -17.14
C PRO A 260 2.41 -11.58 -16.38
N PHE A 261 1.39 -10.73 -16.43
CA PHE A 261 1.36 -9.42 -15.82
C PHE A 261 0.17 -9.29 -14.86
N THR A 262 0.30 -8.46 -13.83
CA THR A 262 -0.77 -8.10 -12.90
C THR A 262 -1.71 -7.06 -13.53
N VAL A 263 -2.46 -7.50 -14.54
CA VAL A 263 -3.37 -6.68 -15.35
C VAL A 263 -4.75 -7.34 -15.37
N ASP A 264 -5.79 -6.55 -15.18
CA ASP A 264 -7.17 -7.01 -15.35
C ASP A 264 -7.43 -7.26 -16.86
N PRO A 265 -7.73 -8.51 -17.27
CA PRO A 265 -7.92 -8.86 -18.67
C PRO A 265 -9.16 -8.20 -19.30
N LYS A 266 -10.14 -7.76 -18.49
CA LYS A 266 -11.39 -7.14 -18.99
C LYS A 266 -11.18 -5.67 -19.32
N THR A 267 -10.44 -4.95 -18.48
CA THR A 267 -10.23 -3.50 -18.62
C THR A 267 -8.89 -3.15 -19.24
N GLY A 268 -7.90 -4.04 -19.13
CA GLY A 268 -6.51 -3.77 -19.50
C GLY A 268 -5.77 -2.88 -18.49
N TYR A 269 -6.34 -2.64 -17.30
CA TYR A 269 -5.77 -1.76 -16.28
C TYR A 269 -4.93 -2.53 -15.26
N ARG A 270 -4.11 -1.78 -14.52
CA ARG A 270 -3.34 -2.29 -13.39
C ARG A 270 -4.20 -3.05 -12.37
N SER A 271 -3.78 -4.27 -12.05
CA SER A 271 -4.20 -4.97 -10.84
C SER A 271 -3.12 -4.78 -9.77
N SER A 272 -3.35 -3.84 -8.85
CA SER A 272 -2.49 -3.57 -7.70
C SER A 272 -3.10 -4.17 -6.45
N SER A 273 -2.40 -4.14 -5.32
CA SER A 273 -3.00 -4.58 -4.06
C SER A 273 -4.19 -3.71 -3.61
N GLU A 274 -4.27 -2.47 -4.08
CA GLU A 274 -5.41 -1.59 -3.84
C GLU A 274 -6.61 -2.05 -4.68
N SER A 275 -6.43 -2.20 -6.01
CA SER A 275 -7.54 -2.56 -6.89
C SER A 275 -7.98 -4.01 -6.74
N ALA A 276 -7.07 -4.89 -6.29
CA ALA A 276 -7.39 -6.27 -5.95
C ALA A 276 -8.03 -6.38 -4.56
N TYR A 277 -7.30 -6.07 -3.49
CA TYR A 277 -7.74 -6.41 -2.14
C TYR A 277 -8.61 -5.33 -1.50
N LEU A 278 -8.24 -4.05 -1.61
CA LEU A 278 -9.02 -2.99 -0.98
C LEU A 278 -10.37 -2.86 -1.70
N GLN A 279 -10.38 -2.65 -3.01
CA GLN A 279 -11.63 -2.50 -3.76
C GLN A 279 -12.55 -3.73 -3.63
N SER A 280 -12.00 -4.94 -3.65
CA SER A 280 -12.80 -6.15 -3.39
C SER A 280 -13.44 -6.12 -2.01
N ALA A 281 -12.70 -5.74 -0.96
CA ALA A 281 -13.25 -5.69 0.39
C ALA A 281 -14.31 -4.58 0.56
N LEU A 282 -14.09 -3.41 -0.07
CA LEU A 282 -15.06 -2.30 -0.07
C LEU A 282 -16.36 -2.69 -0.79
N ASN A 283 -16.25 -3.31 -1.97
CA ASN A 283 -17.40 -3.74 -2.78
C ASN A 283 -18.19 -4.88 -2.13
N ASN A 284 -17.56 -5.67 -1.27
CA ASN A 284 -18.21 -6.72 -0.48
C ASN A 284 -18.66 -6.25 0.90
N HIS A 285 -18.56 -4.94 1.19
CA HIS A 285 -18.95 -4.33 2.46
C HIS A 285 -18.24 -4.92 3.71
N LEU A 286 -17.03 -5.48 3.52
CA LEU A 286 -16.21 -6.15 4.55
C LEU A 286 -14.78 -5.60 4.56
N GLY A 287 -14.64 -4.30 4.33
CA GLY A 287 -13.35 -3.60 4.22
C GLY A 287 -12.78 -3.09 5.56
N PRO A 288 -11.46 -2.83 5.60
CA PRO A 288 -10.83 -2.10 6.70
C PRO A 288 -11.21 -0.60 6.67
N ILE A 289 -10.96 0.12 7.77
CA ILE A 289 -11.04 1.57 7.81
C ILE A 289 -9.69 2.17 7.40
N VAL A 290 -9.67 2.91 6.29
CA VAL A 290 -8.45 3.47 5.70
C VAL A 290 -8.25 4.92 6.13
N TYR A 291 -7.06 5.22 6.65
CA TYR A 291 -6.55 6.55 6.95
C TYR A 291 -5.46 6.90 5.92
N ARG A 292 -5.88 7.43 4.76
CA ARG A 292 -4.99 7.89 3.69
C ARG A 292 -4.34 9.23 4.03
N SER A 293 -3.31 9.62 3.29
CA SER A 293 -2.57 10.88 3.51
C SER A 293 -2.17 11.08 4.98
N THR A 294 -1.80 9.98 5.63
CA THR A 294 -1.49 9.90 7.07
C THR A 294 -0.18 9.15 7.26
N LEU A 295 0.78 9.80 7.91
CA LEU A 295 2.06 9.20 8.26
C LEU A 295 1.97 8.55 9.64
N ALA A 296 2.32 7.26 9.75
CA ALA A 296 2.61 6.64 11.03
C ALA A 296 3.97 7.14 11.54
N THR A 297 4.02 7.64 12.78
CA THR A 297 5.21 8.30 13.32
C THR A 297 5.87 7.54 14.46
N GLU A 298 5.11 6.76 15.22
CA GLU A 298 5.63 6.01 16.37
C GLU A 298 4.65 4.88 16.76
N ILE A 299 5.16 3.73 17.17
CA ILE A 299 4.37 2.65 17.78
C ILE A 299 4.30 2.90 19.29
N THR A 300 3.09 2.85 19.86
CA THR A 300 2.90 2.99 21.30
C THR A 300 2.95 1.63 22.00
N PHE A 301 3.45 1.60 23.24
CA PHE A 301 3.67 0.37 23.99
C PHE A 301 3.13 0.46 25.42
N ASP A 302 2.77 -0.68 25.97
CA ASP A 302 2.52 -0.95 27.38
C ASP A 302 3.39 -2.16 27.78
N GLY A 303 4.51 -1.88 28.46
CA GLY A 303 5.62 -2.83 28.58
C GLY A 303 6.15 -3.23 27.19
N GLU A 304 6.17 -4.54 26.92
CA GLU A 304 6.59 -5.10 25.63
C GLU A 304 5.43 -5.20 24.61
N ARG A 305 4.19 -4.89 25.02
CA ARG A 305 3.02 -5.03 24.15
C ARG A 305 2.78 -3.76 23.34
N ALA A 306 2.76 -3.86 22.02
CA ALA A 306 2.31 -2.78 21.15
C ALA A 306 0.80 -2.50 21.39
N THR A 307 0.46 -1.23 21.59
CA THR A 307 -0.91 -0.78 21.95
C THR A 307 -1.56 0.12 20.92
N GLY A 308 -0.82 0.52 19.88
CA GLY A 308 -1.33 1.46 18.88
C GLY A 308 -0.21 2.15 18.12
N VAL A 309 -0.60 3.14 17.33
CA VAL A 309 0.28 3.91 16.46
C VAL A 309 -0.09 5.38 16.55
N LYS A 310 0.90 6.24 16.81
CA LYS A 310 0.78 7.68 16.62
C LYS A 310 0.84 8.00 15.13
N ALA A 311 -0.03 8.90 14.71
CA ALA A 311 -0.24 9.24 13.32
C ALA A 311 -0.31 10.76 13.15
N LEU A 312 0.19 11.24 11.99
CA LEU A 312 0.19 12.63 11.60
C LEU A 312 -0.50 12.77 10.23
N THR A 313 -1.52 13.60 10.15
CA THR A 313 -2.13 13.94 8.85
C THR A 313 -1.19 14.81 8.02
N ALA A 314 -1.26 14.71 6.69
CA ALA A 314 -0.41 15.51 5.79
C ALA A 314 -0.64 17.04 5.88
N GLY A 315 -1.77 17.49 6.48
CA GLY A 315 -2.24 18.87 6.39
C GLY A 315 -2.78 19.21 4.99
N THR A 316 -3.48 20.34 4.85
CA THR A 316 -3.98 20.81 3.54
C THR A 316 -4.01 22.34 3.46
N TYR A 317 -3.63 22.92 2.31
CA TYR A 317 -3.80 24.35 2.01
C TYR A 317 -3.30 25.31 3.12
N GLY A 318 -2.12 25.05 3.67
CA GLY A 318 -1.53 25.86 4.74
C GLY A 318 -2.05 25.54 6.15
N THR A 319 -2.97 24.58 6.29
CA THR A 319 -3.30 24.02 7.61
C THR A 319 -2.24 22.99 8.02
N PRO A 320 -1.73 23.07 9.26
CA PRO A 320 -0.74 22.11 9.73
C PRO A 320 -1.35 20.71 9.89
N GLY A 321 -0.50 19.70 9.80
CA GLY A 321 -0.88 18.33 10.12
C GLY A 321 -1.36 18.21 11.58
N LYS A 322 -2.29 17.28 11.81
CA LYS A 322 -2.85 17.00 13.14
C LYS A 322 -2.35 15.65 13.64
N ASN A 323 -1.82 15.64 14.86
CA ASN A 323 -1.44 14.42 15.56
C ASN A 323 -2.67 13.72 16.16
N TYR A 324 -2.69 12.41 16.09
CA TYR A 324 -3.70 11.56 16.71
C TYR A 324 -3.15 10.14 16.93
N THR A 325 -3.92 9.28 17.58
CA THR A 325 -3.52 7.91 17.90
C THR A 325 -4.61 6.93 17.49
N LEU A 326 -4.18 5.86 16.81
CA LEU A 326 -5.01 4.69 16.54
C LEU A 326 -4.57 3.57 17.47
N SER A 327 -5.42 3.23 18.44
CA SER A 327 -5.16 2.18 19.41
C SER A 327 -5.47 0.80 18.82
N ALA A 328 -4.67 -0.20 19.18
CA ALA A 328 -4.82 -1.59 18.77
C ALA A 328 -5.07 -2.49 19.99
N ARG A 329 -6.18 -3.23 19.98
CA ARG A 329 -6.53 -4.19 21.04
C ARG A 329 -5.72 -5.48 20.94
N LYS A 330 -5.52 -5.98 19.71
CA LYS A 330 -4.87 -7.29 19.45
C LYS A 330 -3.44 -7.13 18.94
N GLY A 331 -3.15 -6.15 18.08
CA GLY A 331 -1.78 -5.90 17.66
C GLY A 331 -1.60 -4.85 16.57
N VAL A 332 -0.35 -4.46 16.36
CA VAL A 332 0.08 -3.59 15.26
C VAL A 332 0.83 -4.43 14.24
N ILE A 333 0.50 -4.29 12.96
CA ILE A 333 1.14 -5.00 11.84
C ILE A 333 1.93 -3.97 11.03
N LEU A 334 3.24 -4.15 10.94
CA LEU A 334 4.09 -3.29 10.11
C LEU A 334 4.16 -3.82 8.69
N SER A 335 3.80 -2.97 7.74
CA SER A 335 3.79 -3.23 6.30
C SER A 335 4.20 -1.98 5.51
N ALA A 336 5.03 -1.12 6.11
CA ALA A 336 5.53 0.12 5.51
C ALA A 336 6.66 -0.11 4.49
N GLY A 337 6.97 -1.37 4.18
CA GLY A 337 8.03 -1.77 3.26
C GLY A 337 9.42 -1.80 3.90
N THR A 338 10.41 -2.24 3.12
CA THR A 338 11.76 -2.58 3.58
C THR A 338 12.53 -1.40 4.19
N PHE A 339 12.23 -0.16 3.79
CA PHE A 339 12.91 1.03 4.32
C PHE A 339 12.21 1.61 5.55
N GLN A 340 10.89 1.75 5.48
CA GLN A 340 10.15 2.50 6.51
C GLN A 340 9.70 1.62 7.67
N SER A 341 9.57 0.30 7.48
CA SER A 341 9.28 -0.60 8.60
C SER A 341 10.41 -0.61 9.64
N PRO A 342 11.70 -0.81 9.27
CA PRO A 342 12.78 -0.69 10.24
C PRO A 342 12.96 0.73 10.76
N GLN A 343 12.77 1.77 9.93
CA GLN A 343 12.81 3.15 10.40
C GLN A 343 11.75 3.43 11.48
N LEU A 344 10.51 2.95 11.29
CA LEU A 344 9.43 3.10 12.25
C LEU A 344 9.71 2.32 13.54
N LEU A 345 10.29 1.12 13.45
CA LEU A 345 10.77 0.37 14.61
C LEU A 345 11.82 1.18 15.39
N MET A 346 12.81 1.74 14.69
CA MET A 346 13.90 2.52 15.31
C MET A 346 13.36 3.75 16.05
N VAL A 347 12.53 4.60 15.41
CA VAL A 347 11.95 5.77 16.09
C VAL A 347 10.99 5.40 17.22
N SER A 348 10.53 4.15 17.27
CA SER A 348 9.71 3.62 18.35
C SER A 348 10.54 2.97 19.48
N GLY A 349 11.87 3.03 19.40
CA GLY A 349 12.80 2.50 20.39
C GLY A 349 13.19 1.03 20.20
N ILE A 350 12.98 0.46 19.01
CA ILE A 350 13.35 -0.93 18.67
C ILE A 350 14.47 -0.89 17.62
N GLY A 351 15.70 -1.21 18.03
CA GLY A 351 16.87 -1.16 17.15
C GLY A 351 18.18 -1.35 17.91
N ASN A 352 19.29 -0.90 17.35
CA ASN A 352 20.57 -0.89 18.05
C ASN A 352 20.56 0.21 19.13
N CYS A 353 20.58 -0.16 20.42
CA CYS A 353 20.45 0.84 21.48
C CYS A 353 21.52 1.94 21.48
N THR A 354 22.74 1.65 21.02
CA THR A 354 23.81 2.66 20.94
C THR A 354 23.47 3.71 19.88
N GLU A 355 23.09 3.26 18.68
CA GLU A 355 22.67 4.15 17.59
C GLU A 355 21.41 4.96 17.95
N LEU A 356 20.44 4.32 18.60
CA LEU A 356 19.22 5.00 19.07
C LEU A 356 19.55 6.10 20.10
N ALA A 357 20.45 5.82 21.04
CA ALA A 357 20.87 6.80 22.04
C ALA A 357 21.58 8.01 21.41
N ASP A 358 22.42 7.79 20.40
CA ASP A 358 23.08 8.87 19.65
C ASP A 358 22.08 9.78 18.92
N LEU A 359 20.90 9.26 18.59
CA LEU A 359 19.77 9.98 18.00
C LEU A 359 18.79 10.57 19.03
N GLY A 360 19.06 10.39 20.32
CA GLY A 360 18.17 10.85 21.40
C GLY A 360 16.86 10.07 21.51
N ILE A 361 16.84 8.81 21.05
CA ILE A 361 15.68 7.91 21.11
C ILE A 361 15.88 6.92 22.27
N ASP A 362 14.89 6.85 23.16
CA ASP A 362 14.89 5.87 24.25
C ASP A 362 14.83 4.44 23.72
N CYS A 363 15.87 3.64 23.99
CA CYS A 363 15.89 2.24 23.59
C CYS A 363 14.96 1.41 24.47
N LYS A 364 13.94 0.80 23.87
CA LYS A 364 13.02 -0.14 24.52
C LYS A 364 13.46 -1.58 24.34
N VAL A 365 13.88 -1.93 23.13
CA VAL A 365 14.32 -3.29 22.80
C VAL A 365 15.59 -3.21 21.95
N ASN A 366 16.66 -3.85 22.44
CA ASN A 366 17.91 -3.94 21.70
C ASN A 366 17.82 -5.03 20.61
N LEU A 367 17.44 -4.65 19.40
CA LEU A 367 17.41 -5.51 18.22
C LEU A 367 18.30 -4.91 17.13
N PRO A 368 19.63 -5.12 17.20
CA PRO A 368 20.59 -4.47 16.29
C PRO A 368 20.46 -4.90 14.83
N GLY A 369 19.69 -5.96 14.53
CA GLY A 369 19.38 -6.36 13.15
C GLY A 369 18.35 -5.45 12.44
N VAL A 370 17.62 -4.60 13.18
CA VAL A 370 16.67 -3.66 12.58
C VAL A 370 17.42 -2.66 11.69
N GLY A 371 17.00 -2.57 10.42
CA GLY A 371 17.64 -1.70 9.43
C GLY A 371 18.91 -2.30 8.81
N GLN A 372 19.32 -3.49 9.22
CA GLN A 372 20.50 -4.18 8.71
C GLN A 372 20.12 -5.28 7.70
N ASN A 373 21.13 -5.92 7.11
CA ASN A 373 20.96 -7.04 6.18
C ASN A 373 20.03 -6.70 5.00
N MET A 374 20.21 -5.50 4.43
CA MET A 374 19.51 -5.08 3.22
C MET A 374 20.10 -5.80 2.00
N TRP A 375 19.23 -6.39 1.19
CA TRP A 375 19.56 -7.03 -0.08
C TRP A 375 18.68 -6.46 -1.18
N GLU A 376 19.26 -6.19 -2.35
CA GLU A 376 18.56 -5.86 -3.60
C GLU A 376 19.32 -6.40 -4.81
#